data_AF-K9LCF5-F1
#
_entry.id   AF-K9LCF5-F1
#
_cell.length_a   1.000
_cell.length_b   1.000
_cell.length_c   1.000
_cell.angle_alpha   90.00
_cell.angle_beta   90.00
_cell.angle_gamma   90.00
#
_symmetry.space_group_name_H-M   'P 1'
#
loop_
_entity.id
_entity.type
_entity.pdbx_description
1 polymer ?
#
loop_
_entity_poly.entity_id
_entity_poly.type
_entity_poly.pdbx_seq_one_letter_code
_entity_poly.pdbx_strand_id
1 'polypeptide(L)'
;KYLVRLGFKNKTAVGLREILKDTIEYREKHNIIRKDMLQLMMQLRNTGKIAEDDDNWSTKANTTTGEENEFTLDDIAAQGFIFYIAGQETTSSAAAFTIFELAQYPDLLARAQNEVQEVLARHNGQLSYDALQEMPFLDLCLQET
;
A
#
# COMPACT_ATOMS: atom_id res chain seq x y z
N LYS A 1 16.48 -16.62 -13.05
CA LYS A 1 15.87 -17.31 -14.22
C LYS A 1 16.02 -18.85 -14.21
N TYR A 2 17.19 -19.43 -13.87
CA TYR A 2 17.36 -20.91 -13.88
C TYR A 2 16.55 -21.68 -12.83
N LEU A 3 16.46 -21.19 -11.59
CA LEU A 3 15.75 -21.87 -10.50
C LEU A 3 14.23 -21.97 -10.74
N VAL A 4 13.62 -20.97 -11.38
CA VAL A 4 12.19 -20.97 -11.73
C VAL A 4 11.89 -22.02 -12.81
N ARG A 5 12.78 -22.22 -13.78
CA ARG A 5 12.66 -23.28 -14.80
C ARG A 5 12.79 -24.69 -14.23
N LEU A 6 13.49 -24.84 -13.09
CA LEU A 6 13.62 -26.10 -12.35
C LEU A 6 12.42 -26.40 -11.43
N GLY A 7 11.36 -25.58 -11.47
CA GLY A 7 10.15 -25.80 -10.68
C GLY A 7 10.22 -25.28 -9.24
N PHE A 8 11.30 -24.60 -8.85
CA PHE A 8 11.35 -23.91 -7.56
C PHE A 8 10.44 -22.68 -7.59
N LYS A 9 9.25 -22.84 -7.02
CA LYS A 9 8.30 -21.76 -6.78
C LYS A 9 8.62 -21.10 -5.44
N ASN A 10 8.93 -19.80 -5.46
CA ASN A 10 9.02 -19.02 -4.23
C ASN A 10 7.60 -18.83 -3.68
N LYS A 11 7.30 -19.43 -2.51
CA LYS A 11 5.97 -19.39 -1.89
C LYS A 11 5.48 -17.96 -1.64
N THR A 12 6.39 -17.05 -1.27
CA THR A 12 6.09 -15.64 -1.04
C THR A 12 5.70 -14.93 -2.33
N ALA A 13 6.47 -15.14 -3.41
CA ALA A 13 6.16 -14.53 -4.70
C ALA A 13 4.85 -15.04 -5.29
N VAL A 14 4.57 -16.35 -5.14
CA VAL A 14 3.29 -16.95 -5.56
C VAL A 14 2.13 -16.40 -4.73
N GLY A 15 2.28 -16.34 -3.41
CA GLY A 15 1.24 -15.81 -2.51
C GLY A 15 0.92 -14.33 -2.78
N LEU A 16 1.93 -13.48 -2.99
CA LEU A 16 1.70 -12.08 -3.31
C LEU A 16 0.96 -11.91 -4.65
N ARG A 17 1.35 -12.70 -5.66
CA ARG A 17 0.69 -12.70 -6.96
C ARG A 17 -0.77 -13.13 -6.85
N GLU A 18 -1.07 -14.15 -6.04
CA GLU A 18 -2.44 -14.60 -5.76
C GLU A 18 -3.27 -13.51 -5.08
N ILE A 19 -2.73 -12.84 -4.05
CA ILE A 19 -3.41 -11.73 -3.37
C ILE A 19 -3.73 -10.59 -4.33
N LEU A 20 -2.78 -10.19 -5.17
CA LEU A 20 -2.98 -9.11 -6.14
C LEU A 20 -4.01 -9.52 -7.21
N LYS A 21 -3.95 -10.75 -7.68
CA LYS A 21 -4.93 -11.31 -8.61
C LYS A 21 -6.34 -11.27 -8.02
N ASP A 22 -6.51 -11.81 -6.82
CA ASP A 22 -7.81 -11.89 -6.15
C ASP A 22 -8.36 -10.47 -5.88
N THR A 23 -7.48 -9.52 -5.53
CA THR A 23 -7.86 -8.12 -5.32
C THR A 23 -8.33 -7.47 -6.62
N ILE A 24 -7.62 -7.67 -7.74
CA ILE A 24 -8.01 -7.14 -9.05
C ILE A 24 -9.35 -7.73 -9.48
N GLU A 25 -9.49 -9.05 -9.44
CA GLU A 25 -10.73 -9.75 -9.84
C GLU A 25 -11.92 -9.30 -8.98
N TYR A 26 -11.71 -9.13 -7.67
CA TYR A 26 -12.72 -8.60 -6.77
C TYR A 26 -13.16 -7.18 -7.15
N ARG A 27 -12.21 -6.30 -7.47
CA ARG A 27 -12.50 -4.91 -7.86
C ARG A 27 -13.20 -4.83 -9.21
N GLU A 28 -12.76 -5.60 -10.20
CA GLU A 28 -13.39 -5.67 -11.53
C GLU A 28 -14.83 -6.18 -11.43
N LYS A 29 -15.06 -7.27 -10.68
CA LYS A 29 -16.39 -7.86 -10.49
C LYS A 29 -17.39 -6.91 -9.83
N HIS A 30 -16.93 -6.14 -8.84
CA HIS A 30 -17.81 -5.23 -8.07
C HIS A 30 -17.78 -3.79 -8.59
N ASN A 31 -17.09 -3.52 -9.70
CA ASN A 31 -16.87 -2.16 -10.24
C ASN A 31 -16.33 -1.19 -9.17
N ILE A 32 -15.44 -1.65 -8.30
CA ILE A 32 -14.84 -0.83 -7.25
C ILE A 32 -13.73 0.01 -7.86
N ILE A 33 -13.86 1.33 -7.69
CA ILE A 33 -12.87 2.33 -8.10
C ILE A 33 -12.20 2.83 -6.83
N ARG A 34 -10.89 2.60 -6.70
CA ARG A 34 -10.08 3.17 -5.62
C ARG A 34 -8.93 3.96 -6.20
N LYS A 35 -8.79 5.22 -5.79
CA LYS A 35 -7.75 6.16 -6.22
C LYS A 35 -6.36 5.75 -5.66
N ASP A 36 -5.88 4.58 -6.08
CA ASP A 36 -4.62 3.97 -5.63
C ASP A 36 -3.77 3.46 -6.81
N MET A 37 -2.50 3.17 -6.53
CA MET A 37 -1.54 2.68 -7.53
C MET A 37 -2.00 1.39 -8.23
N LEU A 38 -2.71 0.51 -7.52
CA LEU A 38 -3.22 -0.73 -8.12
C LEU A 38 -4.26 -0.42 -9.20
N GLN A 39 -5.06 0.63 -9.03
CA GLN A 39 -5.98 1.01 -10.09
C GLN A 39 -5.29 1.65 -11.29
N LEU A 40 -4.24 2.45 -11.11
CA LEU A 40 -3.42 2.92 -12.23
C LEU A 40 -2.88 1.75 -13.05
N MET A 41 -2.41 0.71 -12.35
CA MET A 41 -1.96 -0.55 -12.96
C MET A 41 -3.07 -1.31 -13.68
N MET A 42 -4.28 -1.36 -13.10
CA MET A 42 -5.46 -1.95 -13.77
C MET A 42 -5.87 -1.14 -15.02
N GLN A 43 -5.75 0.19 -14.97
CA GLN A 43 -6.05 1.06 -16.11
C GLN A 43 -5.03 0.84 -17.23
N LEU A 44 -3.74 0.79 -16.90
CA LEU A 44 -2.68 0.46 -17.85
C LEU A 44 -2.87 -0.93 -18.46
N ARG A 45 -3.21 -1.95 -17.64
CA ARG A 45 -3.50 -3.32 -18.09
C ARG A 45 -4.69 -3.40 -19.02
N ASN A 46 -5.77 -2.67 -18.73
CA ASN A 46 -7.05 -2.83 -19.45
C ASN A 46 -7.19 -1.87 -20.65
N THR A 47 -6.55 -0.70 -20.60
CA THR A 47 -6.69 0.35 -21.62
C THR A 47 -5.41 0.67 -22.39
N GLY A 48 -4.27 0.08 -21.99
CA GLY A 48 -2.96 0.32 -22.60
C GLY A 48 -2.30 1.65 -22.22
N LYS A 49 -3.00 2.52 -21.49
CA LYS A 49 -2.49 3.81 -21.03
C LYS A 49 -3.07 4.19 -19.67
N ILE A 50 -2.46 5.18 -19.02
CA ILE A 50 -3.03 5.85 -17.86
C ILE A 50 -3.74 7.10 -18.37
N ALA A 51 -4.91 7.45 -17.81
CA ALA A 51 -5.59 8.67 -18.22
C ALA A 51 -4.74 9.90 -17.86
N GLU A 52 -4.67 10.87 -18.78
CA GLU A 52 -4.05 12.17 -18.52
C GLU A 52 -4.94 13.09 -17.68
N ASP A 53 -6.24 12.78 -17.63
CA ASP A 53 -7.23 13.51 -16.83
C ASP A 53 -7.32 12.89 -15.44
N ASP A 54 -7.01 13.69 -14.41
CA ASP A 54 -7.00 13.30 -12.99
C ASP A 54 -8.36 12.78 -12.49
N ASP A 55 -9.45 13.15 -13.15
CA ASP A 55 -10.80 12.71 -12.79
C ASP A 55 -11.19 11.36 -13.42
N ASN A 56 -10.44 10.87 -14.42
CA ASN A 56 -10.77 9.63 -15.13
C ASN A 56 -10.06 8.40 -14.55
N TRP A 57 -10.69 7.80 -13.55
CA TRP A 57 -10.19 6.58 -12.90
C TRP A 57 -10.79 5.27 -13.45
N SER A 58 -11.42 5.32 -14.62
CA SER A 58 -12.10 4.15 -15.19
C SER A 58 -11.11 3.13 -15.76
N THR A 59 -11.35 1.85 -15.47
CA THR A 59 -10.56 0.71 -15.98
C THR A 59 -11.25 -0.02 -17.12
N LYS A 60 -12.37 0.53 -17.63
CA LYS A 60 -13.15 -0.05 -18.71
C LYS A 60 -12.48 0.27 -20.04
N ALA A 61 -12.19 -0.76 -20.83
CA ALA A 61 -11.68 -0.58 -22.17
C ALA A 61 -12.74 0.10 -23.05
N ASN A 62 -12.48 1.35 -23.46
CA ASN A 62 -13.26 2.01 -24.50
C ASN A 62 -12.77 1.49 -25.86
N THR A 63 -13.39 0.41 -26.33
CA THR A 63 -13.38 -0.09 -27.73
C THR A 63 -12.07 -0.60 -28.36
N THR A 64 -12.10 -1.88 -28.74
CA THR A 64 -11.73 -2.42 -30.08
C THR A 64 -10.36 -2.07 -30.67
N THR A 65 -9.28 -2.27 -29.94
CA THR A 65 -7.96 -2.49 -30.57
C THR A 65 -7.37 -3.77 -30.04
N GLY A 66 -7.21 -4.75 -30.94
CA GLY A 66 -6.49 -6.00 -30.69
C GLY A 66 -4.98 -5.77 -30.59
N GLU A 67 -4.56 -4.77 -29.83
CA GLU A 67 -3.19 -4.62 -29.40
C GLU A 67 -3.04 -5.47 -28.13
N GLU A 68 -2.14 -6.45 -28.19
CA GLU A 68 -1.80 -7.25 -27.03
C GLU A 68 -1.26 -6.31 -25.95
N ASN A 69 -2.06 -6.04 -24.92
CA ASN A 69 -1.63 -5.16 -23.82
C ASN A 69 -0.35 -5.75 -23.19
N GLU A 70 0.77 -5.04 -23.33
CA GLU A 70 2.08 -5.48 -22.84
C GLU A 70 2.13 -5.62 -21.30
N PHE A 71 1.22 -4.93 -20.59
CA PHE A 71 1.21 -4.91 -19.13
C PHE A 71 0.35 -6.03 -18.54
N THR A 72 1.02 -7.06 -18.03
CA THR A 72 0.38 -8.29 -17.55
C THR A 72 0.13 -8.29 -16.04
N LEU A 73 -0.65 -9.27 -15.57
CA LEU A 73 -0.80 -9.52 -14.13
C LEU A 73 0.54 -9.83 -13.45
N ASP A 74 1.47 -10.45 -14.16
CA ASP A 74 2.80 -10.76 -13.64
C ASP A 74 3.63 -9.47 -13.47
N ASP A 75 3.45 -8.48 -14.34
CA ASP A 75 4.08 -7.16 -14.20
C ASP A 75 3.49 -6.39 -13.01
N ILE A 76 2.16 -6.43 -12.83
CA ILE A 76 1.50 -5.88 -11.63
C ILE A 76 2.06 -6.53 -10.36
N ALA A 77 2.19 -7.86 -10.36
CA ALA A 77 2.75 -8.59 -9.23
C ALA A 77 4.21 -8.22 -8.96
N ALA A 78 5.02 -8.07 -10.01
CA ALA A 78 6.40 -7.64 -9.91
C ALA A 78 6.50 -6.23 -9.32
N GLN A 79 5.70 -5.27 -9.79
CA GLN A 79 5.67 -3.92 -9.24
C GLN A 79 5.21 -3.92 -7.77
N GLY A 80 4.14 -4.66 -7.44
CA GLY A 80 3.69 -4.81 -6.06
C GLY A 80 4.78 -5.38 -5.13
N PHE A 81 5.59 -6.30 -5.61
CA PHE A 81 6.72 -6.85 -4.86
C PHE A 81 7.82 -5.82 -4.61
N ILE A 82 8.15 -4.99 -5.62
CA ILE A 82 9.14 -3.90 -5.48
C ILE A 82 8.68 -2.90 -4.43
N PHE A 83 7.43 -2.44 -4.50
CA PHE A 83 6.87 -1.51 -3.52
C PHE A 83 6.86 -2.08 -2.10
N TYR A 84 6.51 -3.37 -1.97
CA TYR A 84 6.52 -4.05 -0.69
C TYR A 84 7.93 -4.06 -0.07
N ILE A 85 8.97 -4.48 -0.82
CA ILE A 85 10.33 -4.51 -0.29
C ILE A 85 10.85 -3.11 0.03
N ALA A 86 10.67 -2.16 -0.89
CA ALA A 86 11.15 -0.79 -0.72
C ALA A 86 10.53 -0.11 0.52
N GLY A 87 9.26 -0.39 0.82
CA GLY A 87 8.57 0.15 1.98
C GLY A 87 8.81 -0.65 3.26
N GLN A 88 9.01 -1.97 3.19
CA GLN A 88 9.10 -2.82 4.37
C GLN A 88 10.34 -2.49 5.21
N GLU A 89 11.54 -2.53 4.63
CA GLU A 89 12.79 -2.40 5.40
C GLU A 89 12.91 -1.03 6.08
N THR A 90 12.61 0.04 5.35
CA THR A 90 12.67 1.43 5.85
C THR A 90 11.62 1.67 6.94
N THR A 91 10.35 1.33 6.69
CA THR A 91 9.27 1.55 7.66
C THR A 91 9.41 0.69 8.90
N SER A 92 9.80 -0.59 8.74
CA SER A 92 9.97 -1.49 9.89
C SER A 92 11.13 -1.07 10.78
N SER A 93 12.21 -0.57 10.20
CA SER A 93 13.36 -0.05 10.96
C SER A 93 12.99 1.24 11.71
N ALA A 94 12.36 2.20 11.03
CA ALA A 94 11.89 3.44 11.66
C ALA A 94 10.97 3.13 12.85
N ALA A 95 9.94 2.30 12.64
CA ALA A 95 9.03 1.92 13.71
C ALA A 95 9.74 1.20 14.88
N ALA A 96 10.68 0.30 14.59
CA ALA A 96 11.42 -0.42 15.62
C ALA A 96 12.30 0.54 16.44
N PHE A 97 13.01 1.47 15.80
CA PHE A 97 13.84 2.44 16.50
C PHE A 97 13.01 3.45 17.30
N THR A 98 11.92 3.97 16.75
CA THR A 98 11.04 4.91 17.49
C THR A 98 10.46 4.24 18.75
N ILE A 99 10.00 2.99 18.65
CA ILE A 99 9.52 2.23 19.82
C ILE A 99 10.66 1.99 20.82
N PHE A 100 11.86 1.65 20.33
CA PHE A 100 13.03 1.42 21.18
C PHE A 100 13.47 2.68 21.92
N GLU A 101 13.50 3.83 21.25
CA GLU A 101 13.82 5.13 21.86
C GLU A 101 12.77 5.52 22.89
N LEU A 102 11.48 5.44 22.56
CA LEU A 102 10.40 5.72 23.51
C LEU A 102 10.47 4.81 24.75
N ALA A 103 10.80 3.53 24.59
CA ALA A 103 10.94 2.60 25.71
C ALA A 103 12.07 2.97 26.68
N GLN A 104 13.10 3.69 26.20
CA GLN A 104 14.20 4.18 27.05
C GLN A 104 13.85 5.47 27.81
N TYR A 105 12.81 6.19 27.38
CA TYR A 105 12.35 7.44 27.99
C TYR A 105 10.89 7.33 28.45
N PRO A 106 10.61 6.72 29.63
CA PRO A 106 9.26 6.47 30.13
C PRO A 106 8.36 7.73 30.16
N ASP A 107 8.93 8.89 30.48
CA ASP A 107 8.20 10.17 30.50
C ASP A 107 7.70 10.57 29.11
N LEU A 108 8.52 10.36 28.07
CA LEU A 108 8.15 10.65 26.68
C LEU A 108 7.15 9.62 26.15
N LEU A 109 7.33 8.33 26.50
CA LEU A 109 6.37 7.28 26.17
C LEU A 109 4.99 7.58 26.79
N ALA A 110 4.94 7.97 28.06
CA ALA A 110 3.70 8.35 28.73
C ALA A 110 3.03 9.55 28.04
N ARG A 111 3.82 10.55 27.64
CA ARG A 111 3.31 11.71 26.88
C ARG A 111 2.72 11.30 25.53
N ALA A 112 3.39 10.45 24.76
CA ALA A 112 2.89 9.96 23.47
C ALA A 112 1.61 9.13 23.63
N GLN A 113 1.56 8.26 24.64
CA GLN A 113 0.37 7.46 24.94
C GLN A 113 -0.82 8.33 25.36
N ASN A 114 -0.59 9.36 26.18
CA ASN A 114 -1.63 10.30 26.59
C ASN A 114 -2.16 11.08 25.39
N GLU A 115 -1.29 11.56 24.50
CA GLU A 115 -1.71 12.24 23.26
C GLU A 115 -2.62 11.32 22.42
N VAL A 116 -2.22 10.07 22.19
CA VAL A 116 -3.03 9.10 21.44
C VAL A 116 -4.39 8.89 22.11
N GLN A 117 -4.44 8.73 23.43
CA GLN A 117 -5.68 8.52 24.17
C GLN A 117 -6.60 9.75 24.11
N GLU A 118 -6.06 10.95 24.28
CA GLU A 118 -6.82 12.21 24.23
C GLU A 118 -7.40 12.46 22.83
N VAL A 119 -6.61 12.22 21.78
CA VAL A 119 -7.06 12.35 20.40
C VAL A 119 -8.14 11.32 20.09
N LEU A 120 -7.94 10.05 20.44
CA LEU A 120 -8.96 9.02 20.21
C LEU A 120 -10.24 9.32 20.98
N ALA A 121 -10.16 9.83 22.21
CA ALA A 121 -11.34 10.24 22.97
C ALA A 121 -12.14 11.35 22.27
N ARG A 122 -11.46 12.32 21.63
CA ARG A 122 -12.10 13.37 20.81
C ARG A 122 -12.74 12.83 19.53
N HIS A 123 -12.19 11.75 18.97
CA HIS A 123 -12.67 11.09 17.75
C HIS A 123 -13.56 9.87 18.02
N ASN A 124 -14.29 9.83 19.15
CA ASN A 124 -15.21 8.74 19.53
C ASN A 124 -14.55 7.35 19.56
N GLY A 125 -13.26 7.28 19.92
CA GLY A 125 -12.45 6.07 19.93
C GLY A 125 -12.05 5.56 18.54
N GLN A 126 -12.31 6.31 17.47
CA GLN A 126 -12.00 5.89 16.11
C GLN A 126 -10.65 6.44 15.66
N LEU A 127 -9.82 5.55 15.12
CA LEU A 127 -8.60 5.95 14.42
C LEU A 127 -8.96 6.34 12.99
N SER A 128 -9.15 7.64 12.76
CA SER A 128 -9.40 8.24 11.45
C SER A 128 -8.15 8.96 10.92
N TYR A 129 -8.19 9.37 9.65
CA TYR A 129 -7.12 10.21 9.07
C TYR A 129 -7.00 11.55 9.83
N ASP A 130 -8.14 12.17 10.15
CA ASP A 130 -8.18 13.42 10.91
C ASP A 130 -7.62 13.22 12.33
N ALA A 131 -7.93 12.10 12.98
CA ALA A 131 -7.36 11.75 14.28
C ALA A 131 -5.83 11.64 14.21
N LEU A 132 -5.28 10.97 13.19
CA LEU A 132 -3.82 10.85 13.03
C LEU A 132 -3.15 12.22 12.84
N GLN A 133 -3.77 13.15 12.12
CA GLN A 133 -3.23 14.51 11.96
C GLN A 133 -3.20 15.31 13.26
N GLU A 134 -3.99 14.91 14.26
CA GLU A 134 -4.04 15.55 15.58
C GLU A 134 -3.07 14.92 16.60
N MET A 135 -2.10 14.09 16.18
CA MET A 135 -1.06 13.50 17.03
C MET A 135 0.34 14.07 16.75
N PRO A 136 0.57 15.38 16.97
CA PRO A 136 1.82 16.04 16.57
C PRO A 136 3.04 15.58 17.38
N PHE A 137 2.89 15.20 18.65
CA PHE A 137 4.03 14.72 19.43
C PHE A 137 4.48 13.34 18.97
N LEU A 138 3.56 12.43 18.66
CA LEU A 138 3.90 11.14 18.08
C LEU A 138 4.58 11.29 16.71
N ASP A 139 4.12 12.22 15.86
CA ASP A 139 4.76 12.53 14.58
C ASP A 139 6.18 13.08 14.76
N LEU A 140 6.39 13.97 15.73
CA LEU A 140 7.74 14.45 16.11
C LEU A 140 8.65 13.30 16.56
N CYS A 141 8.15 12.37 17.38
CA CYS A 141 8.94 11.20 17.79
C CYS A 141 9.38 10.34 16.60
N LEU A 142 8.53 10.22 15.56
CA LEU A 142 8.89 9.49 14.35
C LEU A 142 9.88 10.25 13.47
N GLN A 143 9.84 11.59 13.45
CA GLN A 143 10.72 12.43 12.63
C GLN A 143 12.14 12.59 13.21
N GLU A 144 12.29 12.50 14.53
CA GLU A 144 13.60 12.61 15.19
C GLU A 144 14.43 11.31 15.13
N THR A 145 13.77 10.16 14.97
CA THR A 145 14.39 8.84 14.79
C THR A 145 14.94 8.66 13.38
#